data_AF-A0A2W4WFK9-F1
#
_entry.id   AF-A0A2W4WFK9-F1
#
_cell.length_a   1.000
_cell.length_b   1.000
_cell.length_c   1.000
_cell.angle_alpha   90.00
_cell.angle_beta   90.00
_cell.angle_gamma   90.00
#
_symmetry.space_group_name_H-M   'P 1'
#
loop_
_entity.id
_entity.type
_entity.pdbx_description
1 polymer ?
#
loop_
_entity_poly.entity_id
_entity_poly.type
_entity_poly.pdbx_seq_one_letter_code
_entity_poly.pdbx_strand_id
1 'polypeptide(L)'
;MSDYTTEELQIIVKAPLLTGLSVALVDLGIVSTAIEAAALSKEIAGAAQKYPGNSIIQAALSEEALKSGKVKLEKPEIKPEDVESGTVIDSAIAACNTAIQVVEGKSTAEEIAQYKQFIYDSAVAVAEAAGRGIFGSGSQKVSDREAAALDRLKIALAV
;
A
#
# COMPACT_ATOMS: atom_id res chain seq x y z
N MET A 1 9.66 -21.13 3.79
CA MET A 1 9.65 -20.12 2.72
C MET A 1 8.47 -20.47 1.84
N SER A 2 7.49 -19.59 1.72
CA SER A 2 6.27 -19.88 0.97
C SER A 2 6.53 -19.76 -0.52
N ASP A 3 6.20 -20.80 -1.29
CA ASP A 3 6.36 -20.80 -2.74
C ASP A 3 5.17 -20.10 -3.40
N TYR A 4 5.39 -18.84 -3.77
CA TYR A 4 4.47 -18.04 -4.57
C TYR A 4 4.90 -18.04 -6.03
N THR A 5 3.92 -18.11 -6.95
CA THR A 5 4.18 -17.90 -8.38
C THR A 5 4.49 -16.43 -8.66
N THR A 6 5.04 -16.13 -9.84
CA THR A 6 5.28 -14.75 -10.28
C THR A 6 4.00 -13.91 -10.27
N GLU A 7 2.88 -14.50 -10.69
CA GLU A 7 1.57 -13.86 -10.72
C GLU A 7 1.06 -13.56 -9.31
N GLU A 8 1.21 -14.50 -8.39
CA GLU A 8 0.84 -14.33 -6.98
C GLU A 8 1.69 -13.27 -6.30
N LEU A 9 3.02 -13.28 -6.54
CA LEU A 9 3.92 -12.24 -6.06
C LEU A 9 3.51 -10.85 -6.57
N GLN A 10 3.09 -10.75 -7.83
CA GLN A 10 2.63 -9.49 -8.39
C GLN A 10 1.33 -9.01 -7.74
N ILE A 11 0.40 -9.91 -7.40
CA ILE A 11 -0.81 -9.59 -6.63
C ILE A 11 -0.44 -9.08 -5.23
N ILE A 12 0.50 -9.76 -4.56
CA ILE A 12 0.96 -9.41 -3.21
C ILE A 12 1.60 -8.01 -3.19
N VAL A 13 2.44 -7.67 -4.17
CA VAL A 13 3.05 -6.34 -4.25
C VAL A 13 2.05 -5.25 -4.64
N LYS A 14 1.04 -5.59 -5.44
CA LYS A 14 0.06 -4.63 -5.95
C LYS A 14 -0.86 -4.07 -4.84
N ALA A 15 -1.19 -4.85 -3.83
CA ALA A 15 -2.06 -4.41 -2.73
C ALA A 15 -1.52 -3.19 -1.94
N PRO A 16 -0.30 -3.21 -1.35
CA PRO A 16 0.26 -2.04 -0.64
C PRO A 16 0.47 -0.84 -1.57
N LEU A 17 0.88 -1.09 -2.83
CA LEU A 17 1.07 -0.05 -3.83
C LEU A 17 -0.23 0.72 -4.15
N LEU A 18 -1.31 -0.02 -4.48
CA LEU A 18 -2.61 0.59 -4.78
C LEU A 18 -3.21 1.26 -3.56
N THR A 19 -3.03 0.68 -2.38
CA THR A 19 -3.52 1.25 -1.13
C THR A 19 -2.89 2.62 -0.87
N GLY A 20 -1.55 2.71 -0.88
CA GLY A 20 -0.85 3.98 -0.73
C GLY A 20 -1.24 5.00 -1.80
N LEU A 21 -1.26 4.59 -3.07
CA LEU A 21 -1.60 5.49 -4.16
C LEU A 21 -3.05 5.97 -4.11
N SER A 22 -3.99 5.12 -3.71
CA SER A 22 -5.40 5.50 -3.61
C SER A 22 -5.62 6.63 -2.61
N VAL A 23 -4.87 6.63 -1.50
CA VAL A 23 -4.92 7.72 -0.50
C VAL A 23 -4.32 9.02 -1.04
N ALA A 24 -3.18 8.96 -1.74
CA ALA A 24 -2.63 10.14 -2.41
C ALA A 24 -3.61 10.79 -3.41
N LEU A 25 -4.47 9.98 -4.03
CA LEU A 25 -5.36 10.44 -5.10
C LEU A 25 -6.69 10.99 -4.60
N VAL A 26 -7.16 10.63 -3.39
CA VAL A 26 -8.43 11.19 -2.88
C VAL A 26 -8.33 12.69 -2.54
N ASP A 27 -7.10 13.20 -2.40
CA ASP A 27 -6.86 14.61 -2.12
C ASP A 27 -5.64 15.20 -2.84
N LEU A 28 -5.71 15.20 -4.18
CA LEU A 28 -4.70 15.78 -5.07
C LEU A 28 -4.33 17.26 -4.80
N GLY A 29 -5.09 17.97 -3.97
CA GLY A 29 -4.97 19.41 -3.77
C GLY A 29 -4.03 19.86 -2.65
N ILE A 30 -3.59 18.96 -1.75
CA ILE A 30 -2.93 19.35 -0.49
C ILE A 30 -1.41 19.11 -0.51
N VAL A 31 -0.89 18.08 -1.19
CA VAL A 31 0.56 17.85 -1.33
C VAL A 31 1.02 17.39 -2.73
N SER A 32 2.31 17.67 -2.98
CA SER A 32 3.06 17.19 -4.14
C SER A 32 3.11 15.66 -4.19
N THR A 33 2.53 15.09 -5.25
CA THR A 33 2.55 13.66 -5.59
C THR A 33 3.95 13.02 -5.51
N ALA A 34 5.02 13.81 -5.62
CA ALA A 34 6.39 13.31 -5.48
C ALA A 34 6.77 12.94 -4.04
N ILE A 35 6.31 13.69 -3.03
CA ILE A 35 6.60 13.41 -1.61
C ILE A 35 5.86 12.15 -1.16
N GLU A 36 4.59 12.03 -1.54
CA GLU A 36 3.75 10.86 -1.31
C GLU A 36 4.32 9.60 -1.98
N ALA A 37 4.73 9.72 -3.26
CA ALA A 37 5.38 8.62 -3.97
C ALA A 37 6.71 8.19 -3.32
N ALA A 38 7.50 9.15 -2.82
CA ALA A 38 8.74 8.87 -2.10
C ALA A 38 8.47 8.17 -0.76
N ALA A 39 7.42 8.58 -0.04
CA ALA A 39 7.00 7.94 1.21
C ALA A 39 6.56 6.49 1.00
N LEU A 40 5.71 6.25 -0.01
CA LEU A 40 5.29 4.90 -0.39
C LEU A 40 6.48 4.02 -0.80
N SER A 41 7.37 4.55 -1.65
CA SER A 41 8.57 3.82 -2.09
C SER A 41 9.46 3.44 -0.90
N LYS A 42 9.60 4.34 0.09
CA LYS A 42 10.37 4.09 1.30
C LYS A 42 9.71 3.01 2.18
N GLU A 43 8.39 3.05 2.37
CA GLU A 43 7.68 2.03 3.16
C GLU A 43 7.81 0.65 2.50
N ILE A 44 7.66 0.57 1.17
CA ILE A 44 7.87 -0.67 0.39
C ILE A 44 9.29 -1.20 0.54
N ALA A 45 10.31 -0.34 0.36
CA ALA A 45 11.71 -0.75 0.47
C ALA A 45 12.10 -1.17 1.90
N GLY A 46 11.44 -0.63 2.93
CA GLY A 46 11.66 -0.98 4.33
C GLY A 46 10.90 -2.21 4.82
N ALA A 47 9.96 -2.74 4.03
CA ALA A 47 9.02 -3.78 4.46
C ALA A 47 9.71 -5.04 4.98
N ALA A 48 10.66 -5.59 4.22
CA ALA A 48 11.39 -6.80 4.59
C ALA A 48 12.25 -6.62 5.85
N GLN A 49 12.78 -5.41 6.09
CA GLN A 49 13.52 -5.11 7.32
C GLN A 49 12.59 -5.02 8.53
N LYS A 50 11.39 -4.43 8.35
CA LYS A 50 10.37 -4.28 9.41
C LYS A 50 9.75 -5.61 9.80
N TYR A 51 9.65 -6.55 8.86
CA TYR A 51 9.02 -7.87 9.05
C TYR A 51 9.97 -9.02 8.67
N PRO A 52 11.09 -9.22 9.39
CA PRO A 52 12.12 -10.20 9.03
C PRO A 52 11.62 -11.65 9.10
N GLY A 53 10.62 -11.93 9.93
CA GLY A 53 10.02 -13.27 10.08
C GLY A 53 8.82 -13.55 9.17
N ASN A 54 8.36 -12.58 8.39
CA ASN A 54 7.12 -12.71 7.62
C ASN A 54 7.40 -13.22 6.20
N SER A 55 7.08 -14.49 5.92
CA SER A 55 7.41 -15.09 4.62
C SER A 55 6.69 -14.47 3.42
N ILE A 56 5.50 -13.89 3.60
CA ILE A 56 4.76 -13.17 2.54
C ILE A 56 5.58 -11.95 2.11
N ILE A 57 5.97 -11.13 3.08
CA ILE A 57 6.71 -9.89 2.84
C ILE A 57 8.11 -10.20 2.31
N GLN A 58 8.81 -11.20 2.86
CA GLN A 58 10.13 -11.59 2.37
C GLN A 58 10.08 -12.09 0.92
N ALA A 59 9.05 -12.85 0.54
CA ALA A 59 8.94 -13.39 -0.81
C ALA A 59 8.69 -12.31 -1.87
N ALA A 60 7.94 -11.26 -1.53
CA ALA A 60 7.44 -10.28 -2.48
C ALA A 60 8.17 -8.92 -2.43
N LEU A 61 8.70 -8.53 -1.27
CA LEU A 61 9.14 -7.16 -0.97
C LEU A 61 10.58 -7.11 -0.42
N SER A 62 11.31 -8.22 -0.41
CA SER A 62 12.75 -8.21 -0.17
C SER A 62 13.48 -7.46 -1.27
N GLU A 63 14.67 -6.94 -0.94
CA GLU A 63 15.51 -6.25 -1.91
C GLU A 63 15.86 -7.17 -3.09
N GLU A 64 16.09 -8.46 -2.82
CA GLU A 64 16.30 -9.49 -3.81
C GLU A 64 15.08 -9.69 -4.71
N ALA A 65 13.88 -9.77 -4.15
CA ALA A 65 12.64 -9.92 -4.93
C ALA A 65 12.39 -8.71 -5.84
N LEU A 66 12.57 -7.50 -5.32
CA LEU A 66 12.41 -6.25 -6.07
C LEU A 66 13.44 -6.14 -7.21
N LYS A 67 14.67 -6.65 -7.02
CA LYS A 67 15.73 -6.66 -8.03
C LYS A 67 15.63 -7.82 -9.02
N SER A 68 14.95 -8.91 -8.67
CA SER A 68 14.89 -10.11 -9.51
C SER A 68 13.99 -9.95 -10.75
N GLY A 69 13.22 -8.86 -10.85
CA GLY A 69 12.26 -8.62 -11.92
C GLY A 69 11.03 -9.53 -11.90
N LYS A 70 10.86 -10.35 -10.86
CA LYS A 70 9.68 -11.22 -10.66
C LYS A 70 8.46 -10.40 -10.26
N VAL A 71 8.70 -9.32 -9.53
CA VAL A 71 7.71 -8.33 -9.16
C VAL A 71 8.05 -7.03 -9.85
N LYS A 72 7.02 -6.31 -10.27
CA LYS A 72 7.15 -5.01 -10.90
C LYS A 72 6.36 -3.98 -10.12
N LEU A 73 7.06 -2.96 -9.63
CA LEU A 73 6.47 -1.76 -9.08
C LEU A 73 6.04 -0.83 -10.23
N GLU A 74 5.18 -1.32 -11.11
CA GLU A 74 4.61 -0.52 -12.18
C GLU A 74 3.57 0.44 -11.61
N LYS A 75 3.60 1.70 -12.06
CA LYS A 75 2.54 2.64 -11.74
C LYS A 75 1.23 2.09 -12.31
N PRO A 76 0.21 1.84 -11.48
CA PRO A 76 -1.06 1.35 -11.98
C PRO A 76 -1.69 2.40 -12.89
N GLU A 77 -2.34 1.94 -13.94
CA GLU A 77 -3.12 2.80 -14.82
C GLU A 77 -4.35 3.27 -14.05
N ILE A 78 -4.36 4.55 -13.67
CA ILE A 78 -5.49 5.19 -12.99
C ILE A 78 -5.96 6.32 -13.87
N LYS A 79 -7.24 6.27 -14.25
CA LYS A 79 -7.82 7.29 -15.11
C LYS A 79 -8.31 8.46 -14.26
N PRO A 80 -8.34 9.69 -14.81
CA PRO A 80 -8.93 10.83 -14.11
C PRO A 80 -10.35 10.56 -13.61
N GLU A 81 -11.15 9.85 -14.41
CA GLU A 81 -12.52 9.48 -14.05
C GLU A 81 -12.60 8.58 -12.81
N ASP A 82 -11.59 7.73 -12.58
CA ASP A 82 -11.54 6.86 -11.40
C ASP A 82 -11.29 7.66 -10.11
N VAL A 83 -10.51 8.73 -10.23
CA VAL A 83 -10.25 9.66 -9.12
C VAL A 83 -11.49 10.47 -8.81
N GLU A 84 -12.14 11.04 -9.82
CA GLU A 84 -13.35 11.86 -9.66
C GLU A 84 -14.53 11.07 -9.07
N SER A 85 -14.67 9.81 -9.46
CA SER A 85 -15.73 8.92 -8.96
C SER A 85 -15.43 8.29 -7.60
N GLY A 86 -14.19 8.40 -7.10
CA GLY A 86 -13.75 7.78 -5.84
C GLY A 86 -13.53 6.26 -5.92
N THR A 87 -13.58 5.67 -7.11
CA THR A 87 -13.41 4.22 -7.34
C THR A 87 -11.98 3.73 -7.09
N VAL A 88 -11.02 4.66 -6.96
CA VAL A 88 -9.63 4.35 -6.57
C VAL A 88 -9.55 3.64 -5.22
N ILE A 89 -10.39 4.01 -4.24
CA ILE A 89 -10.44 3.32 -2.94
C ILE A 89 -11.05 1.93 -3.07
N ASP A 90 -12.11 1.79 -3.87
CA ASP A 90 -12.76 0.49 -4.11
C ASP A 90 -11.81 -0.49 -4.79
N SER A 91 -11.02 0.01 -5.74
CA SER A 91 -9.99 -0.76 -6.45
C SER A 91 -8.86 -1.19 -5.52
N ALA A 92 -8.44 -0.33 -4.58
CA ALA A 92 -7.47 -0.69 -3.56
C ALA A 92 -8.01 -1.77 -2.62
N ILE A 93 -9.26 -1.64 -2.15
CA ILE A 93 -9.93 -2.66 -1.31
C ILE A 93 -10.03 -3.99 -2.06
N ALA A 94 -10.41 -3.99 -3.34
CA ALA A 94 -10.47 -5.20 -4.15
C ALA A 94 -9.09 -5.87 -4.29
N ALA A 95 -8.03 -5.07 -4.47
CA ALA A 95 -6.66 -5.58 -4.52
C ALA A 95 -6.22 -6.17 -3.17
N CYS A 96 -6.57 -5.53 -2.05
CA CYS A 96 -6.32 -6.06 -0.70
C CYS A 96 -6.97 -7.42 -0.51
N ASN A 97 -8.27 -7.53 -0.83
CA ASN A 97 -9.02 -8.78 -0.71
C ASN A 97 -8.40 -9.89 -1.57
N THR A 98 -8.04 -9.57 -2.82
CA THR A 98 -7.40 -10.53 -3.72
C THR A 98 -6.06 -11.00 -3.18
N ALA A 99 -5.22 -10.09 -2.65
CA ALA A 99 -3.93 -10.46 -2.08
C ALA A 99 -4.07 -11.31 -0.81
N ILE A 100 -5.04 -10.98 0.06
CA ILE A 100 -5.33 -11.78 1.25
C ILE A 100 -5.74 -13.21 0.84
N GLN A 101 -6.61 -13.37 -0.15
CA GLN A 101 -7.01 -14.69 -0.66
C GLN A 101 -5.83 -15.50 -1.23
N VAL A 102 -4.85 -14.85 -1.87
CA VAL A 102 -3.66 -15.52 -2.40
C VAL A 102 -2.76 -16.06 -1.29
N VAL A 103 -2.65 -15.34 -0.18
CA VAL A 103 -1.78 -15.74 0.95
C VAL A 103 -2.49 -16.69 1.92
N GLU A 104 -3.82 -16.71 1.92
CA GLU A 104 -4.62 -17.67 2.67
C GLU A 104 -4.29 -19.11 2.25
N GLY A 105 -3.96 -19.95 3.23
CA GLY A 105 -3.58 -21.35 3.02
C GLY A 105 -2.10 -21.59 2.67
N LYS A 106 -1.32 -20.53 2.38
CA LYS A 106 0.15 -20.62 2.17
C LYS A 106 0.97 -20.00 3.30
N SER A 107 0.32 -19.26 4.19
CA SER A 107 0.96 -18.55 5.29
C SER A 107 0.16 -18.67 6.58
N THR A 108 0.82 -18.42 7.70
CA THR A 108 0.21 -18.45 9.02
C THR A 108 -0.71 -17.24 9.24
N ALA A 109 -1.64 -17.37 10.19
CA ALA A 109 -2.53 -16.26 10.56
C ALA A 109 -1.75 -15.02 11.06
N GLU A 110 -0.63 -15.23 11.75
CA GLU A 110 0.25 -14.15 12.22
C GLU A 110 0.90 -13.41 11.04
N GLU A 111 1.42 -14.15 10.06
CA GLU A 111 2.02 -13.54 8.87
C GLU A 111 0.98 -12.76 8.06
N ILE A 112 -0.24 -13.29 7.93
CA ILE A 112 -1.34 -12.62 7.25
C ILE A 112 -1.73 -11.33 7.99
N ALA A 113 -1.80 -11.35 9.33
CA ALA A 113 -2.11 -10.17 10.12
C ALA A 113 -1.06 -9.07 9.96
N GLN A 114 0.23 -9.43 10.01
CA GLN A 114 1.34 -8.51 9.77
C GLN A 114 1.34 -7.95 8.34
N TYR A 115 1.01 -8.78 7.34
CA TYR A 115 0.90 -8.35 5.95
C TYR A 115 -0.27 -7.36 5.76
N LYS A 116 -1.42 -7.60 6.38
CA LYS A 116 -2.55 -6.65 6.42
C LYS A 116 -2.14 -5.33 7.05
N GLN A 117 -1.45 -5.38 8.19
CA GLN A 117 -0.93 -4.18 8.85
C GLN A 117 0.03 -3.41 7.92
N PHE A 118 0.93 -4.11 7.24
CA PHE A 118 1.85 -3.49 6.29
C PHE A 118 1.13 -2.81 5.10
N ILE A 119 0.07 -3.42 4.56
CA ILE A 119 -0.76 -2.78 3.52
C ILE A 119 -1.34 -1.47 4.06
N TYR A 120 -1.90 -1.49 5.27
CA TYR A 120 -2.47 -0.30 5.90
C TYR A 120 -1.42 0.78 6.19
N ASP A 121 -0.25 0.38 6.71
CA ASP A 121 0.88 1.28 6.99
C ASP A 121 1.35 2.00 5.72
N SER A 122 1.27 1.35 4.55
CA SER A 122 1.58 1.98 3.26
C SER A 122 0.64 3.15 2.93
N ALA A 123 -0.63 3.06 3.33
CA ALA A 123 -1.63 4.12 3.21
C ALA A 123 -1.36 5.27 4.19
N VAL A 124 -1.07 4.93 5.45
CA VAL A 124 -0.76 5.89 6.51
C VAL A 124 0.51 6.67 6.18
N ALA A 125 1.56 6.00 5.70
CA ALA A 125 2.82 6.63 5.32
C ALA A 125 2.61 7.71 4.24
N VAL A 126 1.70 7.48 3.30
CA VAL A 126 1.34 8.45 2.26
C VAL A 126 0.58 9.64 2.85
N ALA A 127 -0.50 9.40 3.60
CA ALA A 127 -1.29 10.46 4.23
C ALA A 127 -0.43 11.36 5.15
N GLU A 128 0.43 10.77 5.98
CA GLU A 128 1.29 11.52 6.89
C GLU A 128 2.44 12.28 6.20
N ALA A 129 2.82 11.85 4.99
CA ALA A 129 3.78 12.58 4.16
C ALA A 129 3.12 13.82 3.54
N ALA A 130 1.83 13.73 3.20
CA ALA A 130 1.01 14.85 2.73
C ALA A 130 0.72 15.90 3.81
N GLY A 131 0.66 15.51 5.08
CA GLY A 131 0.49 16.46 6.18
C GLY A 131 1.60 17.51 6.37
N ARG A 132 2.75 17.34 5.72
CA ARG A 132 3.94 18.19 5.89
C ARG A 132 4.07 19.09 4.66
N GLY A 133 3.28 20.17 4.60
CA GLY A 133 3.47 21.18 3.55
C GLY A 133 4.94 21.61 3.40
N ILE A 134 5.31 22.16 2.23
CA ILE A 134 6.70 22.46 1.81
C ILE A 134 7.46 23.34 2.85
N PHE A 135 6.75 24.04 3.73
CA PHE A 135 7.30 24.91 4.80
C PHE A 135 6.84 24.55 6.23
N GLY A 136 6.36 23.34 6.49
CA GLY A 136 6.33 22.76 7.85
C GLY A 136 5.42 23.42 8.91
N SER A 137 4.38 24.17 8.52
CA SER A 137 3.48 24.84 9.48
C SER A 137 1.98 24.46 9.39
N GLY A 138 1.61 23.48 8.55
CA GLY A 138 0.23 23.02 8.44
C GLY A 138 -0.20 22.16 9.65
N SER A 139 -1.23 22.59 10.37
CA SER A 139 -1.72 21.96 11.61
C SER A 139 -2.54 20.68 11.41
N GLN A 140 -2.88 20.31 10.17
CA GLN A 140 -3.66 19.12 9.86
C GLN A 140 -2.81 18.14 9.03
N LYS A 141 -2.39 17.04 9.68
CA LYS A 141 -1.47 16.05 9.12
C LYS A 141 -2.11 15.12 8.08
N VAL A 142 -3.43 15.03 8.06
CA VAL A 142 -4.24 14.14 7.22
C VAL A 142 -5.56 14.86 6.96
N SER A 143 -5.98 14.96 5.71
CA SER A 143 -7.24 15.61 5.34
C SER A 143 -8.45 14.77 5.73
N ASP A 144 -9.64 15.38 5.78
CA ASP A 144 -10.87 14.64 6.09
C ASP A 144 -11.16 13.54 5.05
N ARG A 145 -10.76 13.75 3.79
CA ARG A 145 -10.91 12.77 2.70
C ARG A 145 -9.94 11.62 2.85
N GLU A 146 -8.68 11.91 3.19
CA GLU A 146 -7.67 10.90 3.48
C GLU A 146 -8.06 10.09 4.73
N ALA A 147 -8.54 10.75 5.79
CA ALA A 147 -9.02 10.08 7.00
C ALA A 147 -10.18 9.13 6.70
N ALA A 148 -11.16 9.56 5.91
CA ALA A 148 -12.26 8.70 5.48
C ALA A 148 -11.78 7.52 4.61
N ALA A 149 -10.78 7.73 3.74
CA ALA A 149 -10.17 6.66 2.97
C ALA A 149 -9.44 5.63 3.86
N LEU A 150 -8.65 6.11 4.83
CA LEU A 150 -7.96 5.27 5.80
C LEU A 150 -8.95 4.44 6.63
N ASP A 151 -10.07 5.01 7.07
CA ASP A 151 -11.10 4.27 7.81
C ASP A 151 -11.69 3.12 6.98
N ARG A 152 -11.97 3.36 5.69
CA ARG A 152 -12.47 2.32 4.78
C ARG A 152 -11.46 1.19 4.58
N LEU A 153 -10.18 1.53 4.40
CA LEU A 153 -9.10 0.56 4.25
C LEU A 153 -8.88 -0.25 5.54
N LYS A 154 -8.94 0.42 6.69
CA LYS A 154 -8.84 -0.20 8.01
C LYS A 154 -9.92 -1.25 8.23
N ILE A 155 -11.17 -0.91 7.91
CA ILE A 155 -12.32 -1.84 7.96
C ILE A 155 -12.10 -3.03 7.02
N ALA A 156 -11.68 -2.78 5.78
CA ALA A 156 -11.47 -3.84 4.78
C ALA A 156 -10.36 -4.82 5.18
N LEU A 157 -9.27 -4.31 5.75
CA LEU A 157 -8.13 -5.13 6.20
C LEU A 157 -8.37 -5.77 7.57
N ALA A 158 -9.32 -5.26 8.34
CA ALA A 158 -9.59 -5.62 9.74
C ALA A 158 -8.36 -5.44 10.64
N VAL A 159 -7.78 -4.24 10.60
CA VAL A 159 -6.62 -3.80 11.42
C VAL A 159 -6.98 -2.62 12.32
#